data_AF-A0A1V0UUM9-F1
#
_entry.id   AF-A0A1V0UUM9-F1
#
_cell.length_a   1.000
_cell.length_b   1.000
_cell.length_c   1.000
_cell.angle_alpha   90.00
_cell.angle_beta   90.00
_cell.angle_gamma   90.00
#
_symmetry.space_group_name_H-M   'P 1'
#
loop_
_entity.id
_entity.type
_entity.pdbx_description
1 polymer ?
#
loop_
_entity_poly.entity_id
_entity_poly.type
_entity_poly.pdbx_seq_one_letter_code
_entity_poly.pdbx_strand_id
1 'polypeptide(L)' 'MEHPYFGYRRMTRFLRDQGFEINYKRVRRPMQFMGLEAIYPKPNLSKRLHAKYTRPYLLRSLTIDRPNQV' A
#
# COMPACT_ATOMS: atom_id res chain seq x y z
N MET A 1 5.95 -9.82 -22.73
CA MET A 1 6.34 -9.66 -21.30
C MET A 1 5.39 -10.57 -20.52
N GLU A 2 5.77 -11.83 -20.28
CA GLU A 2 4.82 -12.88 -19.84
C GLU A 2 4.24 -12.63 -18.44
N HIS A 3 4.97 -11.95 -17.55
CA HIS A 3 4.56 -11.74 -16.15
C HIS A 3 4.76 -10.29 -15.66
N PRO A 4 3.97 -9.30 -16.12
CA PRO A 4 4.13 -7.88 -15.77
C PRO A 4 3.87 -7.56 -14.28
N TYR A 5 3.27 -8.50 -13.55
CA TYR A 5 2.93 -8.38 -12.13
C TYR A 5 4.01 -8.94 -11.19
N PHE A 6 5.12 -9.46 -11.72
CA PHE A 6 6.23 -9.99 -10.93
C PHE A 6 7.10 -8.87 -10.38
N GLY A 7 6.89 -8.51 -9.11
CA GLY A 7 7.83 -7.68 -8.36
C GLY A 7 9.06 -8.47 -7.93
N TYR A 8 10.08 -7.78 -7.41
CA TYR A 8 11.32 -8.40 -6.95
C TYR A 8 11.08 -9.58 -5.99
N ARG A 9 10.03 -9.53 -5.16
CA ARG A 9 9.66 -10.63 -4.24
C ARG A 9 9.23 -11.90 -4.98
N ARG A 10 8.29 -11.76 -5.93
CA ARG A 10 7.82 -12.89 -6.76
C ARG A 10 8.92 -13.40 -7.67
N MET A 11 9.68 -12.50 -8.28
CA MET A 11 10.83 -12.85 -9.10
C MET A 11 11.92 -13.60 -8.31
N THR A 12 12.19 -13.20 -7.06
CA THR A 12 13.13 -13.92 -6.19
C THR A 12 12.64 -15.33 -5.89
N ARG A 13 11.34 -15.51 -5.62
CA ARG A 13 10.76 -16.85 -5.40
C ARG A 13 10.83 -17.70 -6.67
N PHE A 14 10.41 -17.14 -7.80
CA PHE A 14 10.46 -17.81 -9.10
C PHE A 14 11.87 -18.33 -9.41
N LEU A 15 12.89 -17.49 -9.25
CA LEU A 15 14.27 -17.90 -9.48
C LEU A 15 14.76 -18.96 -8.47
N ARG A 16 14.31 -18.92 -7.22
CA ARG A 16 14.60 -20.00 -6.25
C ARG A 16 13.92 -21.30 -6.61
N ASP A 17 12.69 -21.24 -7.11
CA ASP A 17 11.95 -22.42 -7.58
C ASP A 17 12.64 -23.04 -8.83
N GLN A 18 13.42 -22.25 -9.57
CA GLN A 18 14.29 -22.71 -10.65
C GLN A 18 15.67 -23.21 -10.17
N GLY A 19 15.92 -23.27 -8.85
CA GLY A 19 17.16 -23.77 -8.26
C GLY A 19 18.24 -22.71 -8.02
N PHE A 20 17.97 -21.43 -8.26
CA PHE A 20 18.95 -20.37 -8.00
C PHE A 20 18.97 -19.97 -6.52
N GLU A 21 20.12 -20.11 -5.87
CA GLU A 21 20.32 -19.68 -4.49
C GLU A 21 20.61 -18.16 -4.42
N ILE A 22 19.55 -17.36 -4.61
CA ILE A 22 19.66 -15.90 -4.71
C ILE A 22 18.92 -15.15 -3.61
N ASN A 23 19.50 -13.99 -3.26
CA ASN A 23 18.91 -13.04 -2.34
C ASN A 23 18.07 -12.00 -3.10
N TYR A 24 17.00 -11.50 -2.47
CA TYR A 24 16.15 -10.45 -3.01
C TYR A 24 16.90 -9.18 -3.42
N LYS A 25 18.03 -8.86 -2.77
CA LYS A 25 18.89 -7.72 -3.15
C LYS A 25 19.50 -7.90 -4.55
N ARG A 26 19.87 -9.14 -4.91
CA ARG A 26 20.49 -9.49 -6.20
C ARG A 26 19.48 -9.42 -7.35
N VAL A 27 18.19 -9.60 -7.07
CA VAL A 27 17.10 -9.43 -8.05
C VAL A 27 16.66 -7.97 -8.13
N ARG A 28 16.50 -7.30 -6.97
CA ARG A 28 16.02 -5.92 -6.91
C ARG A 28 16.94 -4.94 -7.64
N ARG A 29 18.26 -5.08 -7.50
CA ARG A 29 19.23 -4.16 -8.14
C ARG A 29 19.12 -4.18 -9.67
N PRO A 30 19.24 -5.32 -10.37
CA PRO A 30 19.05 -5.37 -11.82
C PRO A 30 17.68 -4.86 -12.27
N MET A 31 16.59 -5.22 -11.58
CA MET A 31 15.27 -4.69 -11.90
C MET A 31 15.21 -3.16 -11.82
N GLN A 32 15.88 -2.56 -10.83
CA GLN A 32 15.97 -1.09 -10.72
C GLN A 32 16.82 -0.48 -11.84
N PHE A 33 17.97 -1.07 -12.16
CA PHE A 33 18.82 -0.59 -13.27
C PHE A 33 18.11 -0.69 -14.62
N MET A 34 17.29 -1.72 -14.82
CA MET A 34 16.52 -1.94 -16.05
C MET A 34 15.18 -1.18 -16.06
N GLY A 35 14.81 -0.47 -14.99
CA GLY A 35 13.51 0.20 -14.88
C GLY A 35 12.30 -0.74 -14.83
N LEU A 36 12.50 -2.00 -14.46
CA LEU A 36 11.44 -3.01 -14.36
C LEU A 36 10.68 -2.85 -13.04
N GLU A 37 9.46 -2.32 -13.11
CA GLU A 37 8.52 -2.28 -11.99
C GLU A 37 7.33 -3.23 -12.22
N ALA A 38 6.83 -3.81 -11.13
CA ALA A 38 5.66 -4.67 -11.21
C ALA A 38 4.37 -3.86 -11.22
N ILE A 39 3.46 -4.22 -12.12
CA ILE A 39 2.14 -3.62 -12.24
C ILE A 39 1.19 -4.37 -11.31
N TYR A 40 0.81 -3.74 -10.20
CA TYR A 40 -0.21 -4.25 -9.26
C TYR A 40 -0.90 -3.09 -8.51
N PRO A 41 -2.12 -3.30 -7.99
CA PRO A 41 -2.79 -2.28 -7.16
C PRO A 41 -1.95 -1.97 -5.92
N LYS A 42 -1.44 -0.74 -5.83
CA LYS A 42 -0.71 -0.26 -4.64
C LYS A 42 -1.69 -0.13 -3.47
N PRO A 43 -1.25 -0.29 -2.21
CA PRO A 43 -2.11 -0.09 -1.06
C PRO A 43 -2.82 1.26 -1.13
N ASN A 44 -4.13 1.28 -0.89
CA ASN A 44 -4.90 2.52 -0.85
C ASN A 44 -4.61 3.25 0.48
N LEU A 45 -3.52 4.01 0.49
CA LEU A 45 -3.03 4.72 1.69
C LEU A 45 -4.02 5.79 2.18
N SER A 46 -4.79 6.42 1.29
CA SER A 46 -5.78 7.43 1.68
C SER A 46 -6.93 6.83 2.49
N LYS A 47 -7.48 5.67 2.09
CA LYS A 47 -8.53 4.96 2.85
C LYS A 47 -8.10 4.56 4.26
N ARG A 48 -6.83 4.18 4.46
CA ARG A 48 -6.30 3.79 5.77
C ARG A 48 -6.22 4.97 6.75
N LEU A 49 -6.08 6.18 6.24
CA LEU A 49 -5.99 7.40 7.03
C LEU A 49 -7.36 7.79 7.60
N HIS A 50 -8.43 7.75 6.77
CA HIS A 50 -9.74 8.31 7.13
C HIS A 50 -10.35 7.78 8.44
N ALA A 51 -10.22 6.49 8.75
CA ALA A 51 -10.77 5.92 9.98
C ALA A 51 -10.22 6.56 11.27
N LYS A 52 -8.99 7.09 11.26
CA LYS A 52 -8.35 7.75 12.41
C LYS A 52 -8.78 9.22 12.58
N TYR A 53 -9.20 9.86 11.49
CA TYR A 53 -9.56 11.29 11.46
C TYR A 53 -11.06 11.55 11.40
N THR A 54 -11.90 10.51 11.35
CA THR A 54 -13.34 10.65 11.56
C THR A 54 -13.61 11.06 13.01
N ARG A 55 -13.87 12.36 13.22
CA ARG A 55 -14.38 12.89 14.49
C ARG A 55 -15.91 12.90 14.42
N PRO A 56 -16.62 12.33 15.42
CA PRO A 56 -18.07 12.46 15.46
C PRO A 56 -18.47 13.93 15.67
N TYR A 57 -19.51 14.41 14.99
CA TYR A 57 -20.07 15.73 15.25
C TYR A 57 -20.90 15.68 16.54
N LEU A 58 -20.32 16.18 17.63
CA LEU A 58 -20.87 16.01 18.98
C LEU A 58 -22.15 16.81 19.23
N LEU A 59 -22.47 17.75 18.35
CA LEU A 59 -23.66 18.61 18.48
C LEU A 59 -24.90 18.03 17.78
N ARG A 60 -24.79 16.87 17.13
CA ARG A 60 -25.85 16.27 16.29
C ARG A 60 -27.17 16.00 17.03
N SER A 61 -27.11 15.88 18.36
CA SER A 61 -28.29 15.63 19.21
C SER A 61 -28.32 16.55 20.44
N LEU A 62 -27.55 17.65 20.41
CA LEU A 62 -27.54 18.62 21.49
C LEU A 62 -28.78 19.51 21.36
N THR A 63 -29.65 19.48 22.37
CA THR A 63 -30.75 20.45 22.48
C THR A 63 -30.15 21.77 22.97
N ILE A 64 -30.44 22.88 22.28
CA ILE A 64 -29.98 24.23 22.61
C ILE A 64 -31.14 24.97 23.29
N ASP A 65 -31.04 25.18 24.60
CA ASP A 65 -32.12 25.68 25.46
C ASP A 65 -31.91 27.12 25.95
N ARG A 66 -30.71 27.70 25.76
CA ARG A 66 -30.41 29.09 26.18
C ARG A 66 -29.59 29.90 25.16
N PRO A 67 -29.69 31.24 25.19
CA PRO A 67 -28.80 32.11 24.41
C PRO A 67 -27.32 31.87 24.74
N ASN A 68 -26.46 31.91 23.72
CA ASN A 68 -25.01 31.63 23.81
C ASN A 68 -24.64 30.17 24.16
N GLN A 69 -25.43 29.21 23.68
CA GLN A 69 -25.10 27.79 23.74
C GLN A 69 -24.76 27.31 22.32
N VAL A 70 -23.51 26.84 22.19
CA VAL A 70 -22.73 26.56 20.96
C VAL A 70 -22.05 27.79 20.36
#